data_AF-A0A3A6MYB2-F1
#
_entry.id   AF-A0A3A6MYB2-F1
#
_cell.length_a   1.000
_cell.length_b   1.000
_cell.length_c   1.000
_cell.angle_alpha   90.00
_cell.angle_beta   90.00
_cell.angle_gamma   90.00
#
_symmetry.space_group_name_H-M   'P 1'
#
loop_
_entity.id
_entity.type
_entity.pdbx_description
1 polymer ?
#
loop_
_entity_poly.entity_id
_entity_poly.type
_entity_poly.pdbx_seq_one_letter_code
_entity_poly.pdbx_strand_id
1 'polypeptide(L)' 'MKANDLRKMSPAELQKKDKDLREDYSKLKFQNGIRRMENPSRLGQLRKEIARVQTVMKEFSAK' A
#
# COMPACT_ATOMS: atom_id res chain seq x y z
N MET A 1 8.25 -1.86 -2.18
CA MET A 1 8.46 -0.99 -3.37
C MET A 1 9.43 0.17 -3.05
N LYS A 2 10.32 0.51 -3.99
CA LYS A 2 11.19 1.70 -3.91
C LYS A 2 10.36 2.95 -4.26
N ALA A 3 10.56 4.05 -3.53
CA ALA A 3 9.80 5.29 -3.69
C ALA A 3 9.95 5.93 -5.09
N ASN A 4 11.02 5.60 -5.82
CA ASN A 4 11.28 6.11 -7.17
C ASN A 4 10.27 5.63 -8.21
N ASP A 5 9.72 4.43 -8.09
CA ASP A 5 8.71 3.94 -9.03
C ASP A 5 7.34 4.57 -8.78
N LEU A 6 7.04 4.92 -7.52
CA LEU A 6 5.80 5.61 -7.15
C LEU A 6 5.77 7.06 -7.63
N ARG A 7 6.92 7.75 -7.65
CA ARG A 7 7.02 9.13 -8.14
C ARG A 7 6.97 9.25 -9.67
N LYS A 8 7.21 8.16 -10.41
CA LYS A 8 7.10 8.10 -11.87
C LYS A 8 5.67 7.82 -12.36
N MET A 9 4.78 7.40 -11.47
CA MET A 9 3.40 7.04 -11.78
C MET A 9 2.48 8.26 -11.69
N SER A 10 1.45 8.27 -12.53
CA SER A 10 0.46 9.35 -12.54
C SER A 10 -0.39 9.32 -11.25
N PRO A 11 -0.90 10.47 -10.75
CA PRO A 11 -1.78 10.50 -9.57
C PRO A 11 -2.97 9.53 -9.67
N ALA A 12 -3.52 9.32 -10.87
CA ALA A 12 -4.58 8.34 -11.10
C ALA A 12 -4.13 6.88 -10.89
N GLU A 13 -2.90 6.54 -11.30
CA GLU A 13 -2.33 5.21 -11.08
C GLU A 13 -1.97 4.98 -9.62
N LEU A 14 -1.49 6.01 -8.93
CA LEU A 14 -1.23 5.99 -7.49
C LEU A 14 -2.51 5.72 -6.69
N GLN A 15 -3.62 6.38 -7.03
CA GLN A 15 -4.91 6.11 -6.40
C GLN A 15 -5.40 4.68 -6.67
N LYS A 16 -5.20 4.17 -7.88
CA LYS A 16 -5.61 2.80 -8.24
C LYS A 16 -4.80 1.77 -7.44
N LYS A 17 -3.48 1.97 -7.35
CA LYS A 17 -2.60 1.16 -6.49
C LYS A 17 -2.94 1.24 -5.01
N ASP A 18 -3.31 2.41 -4.49
CA ASP A 18 -3.70 2.56 -3.07
C ASP A 18 -4.95 1.70 -2.76
N LYS A 19 -5.91 1.67 -3.69
CA LYS A 19 -7.11 0.82 -3.56
C LYS A 19 -6.76 -0.66 -3.61
N ASP A 20 -5.95 -1.10 -4.56
CA ASP A 20 -5.52 -2.50 -4.66
C ASP A 20 -4.75 -2.96 -3.41
N LEU A 21 -3.80 -2.14 -2.93
CA LEU A 21 -3.05 -2.43 -1.70
C LEU A 21 -3.93 -2.48 -0.46
N ARG A 22 -4.98 -1.65 -0.38
CA ARG A 22 -5.97 -1.70 0.71
C ARG A 22 -6.81 -2.97 0.67
N GLU A 23 -7.23 -3.40 -0.51
CA GLU A 23 -7.93 -4.68 -0.66
C GLU A 23 -7.06 -5.85 -0.21
N ASP A 24 -5.81 -5.91 -0.69
CA ASP A 24 -4.87 -6.96 -0.31
C ASP A 24 -4.58 -6.96 1.18
N TYR A 25 -4.45 -5.76 1.78
CA TYR A 25 -4.29 -5.63 3.22
C TYR A 25 -5.51 -6.16 3.99
N SER A 26 -6.73 -5.85 3.54
CA SER A 26 -7.96 -6.38 4.14
C SER A 26 -8.07 -7.90 3.99
N LYS A 27 -7.75 -8.44 2.81
CA LYS A 27 -7.71 -9.89 2.55
C LYS A 27 -6.70 -10.58 3.47
N LEU A 28 -5.49 -10.05 3.60
CA LEU A 28 -4.47 -10.57 4.53
C LEU A 28 -4.94 -10.46 5.99
N LYS A 29 -5.56 -9.35 6.38
CA LYS A 29 -6.07 -9.16 7.74
C LYS A 29 -7.17 -10.18 8.06
N PHE A 30 -8.07 -10.45 7.11
CA PHE A 30 -9.09 -11.49 7.24
C PHE A 30 -8.48 -12.88 7.34
N GLN A 31 -7.51 -13.21 6.48
CA GLN A 31 -6.79 -14.49 6.54
C GLN A 31 -6.07 -14.67 7.89
N ASN A 32 -5.46 -13.62 8.43
CA ASN A 32 -4.80 -13.63 9.74
C ASN A 32 -5.76 -13.91 10.89
N GLY A 33 -7.02 -13.47 10.78
CA GLY A 33 -8.05 -13.71 11.78
C GLY A 33 -8.59 -15.13 11.75
N ILE A 34 -8.64 -15.75 10.56
CA ILE A 34 -9.17 -17.11 10.35
C ILE A 34 -8.11 -18.19 10.61
N ARG A 35 -6.84 -17.93 10.28
CA ARG A 35 -5.69 -18.79 10.57
C ARG A 35 -4.50 -17.93 11.00
N ARG A 36 -3.74 -18.35 12.02
CA ARG A 36 -2.44 -17.73 12.34
C ARG A 36 -1.60 -17.74 11.06
N MET A 37 -1.38 -16.56 10.49
CA MET A 37 -0.68 -16.44 9.23
C MET A 37 0.80 -16.80 9.43
N GLU A 38 1.39 -17.55 8.50
CA GLU A 38 2.81 -17.92 8.56
C GLU A 38 3.75 -16.69 8.45
N ASN A 39 3.26 -15.56 7.93
CA ASN A 39 4.09 -14.37 7.66
C ASN A 39 3.43 -13.04 8.08
N PRO A 40 3.37 -12.73 9.39
CA PRO A 40 2.88 -11.43 9.90
C PRO A 40 3.72 -10.24 9.39
N SER A 41 4.96 -10.47 8.94
CA SER A 41 5.84 -9.47 8.34
C SER A 41 5.25 -8.80 7.10
N ARG A 42 4.41 -9.49 6.33
CA ARG A 42 3.76 -8.94 5.12
C ARG A 42 2.74 -7.86 5.45
N LEU A 43 2.01 -7.98 6.56
CA LEU A 43 1.07 -6.96 7.04
C LEU A 43 1.78 -5.63 7.32
N GLY A 44 2.96 -5.69 7.94
CA GLY A 44 3.80 -4.52 8.21
C GLY A 44 4.37 -3.89 6.94
N GLN A 45 4.74 -4.72 5.95
CA GLN A 45 5.21 -4.24 4.65
C GLN A 45 4.08 -3.54 3.87
N LEU A 46 2.89 -4.13 3.77
CA LEU A 46 1.74 -3.52 3.10
C LEU A 46 1.34 -2.18 3.74
N ARG A 47 1.32 -2.06 5.08
CA ARG A 47 1.09 -0.77 5.74
C ARG A 47 2.11 0.30 5.32
N LYS A 48 3.39 -0.07 5.29
CA LYS A 48 4.46 0.85 4.91
C LYS A 48 4.35 1.25 3.43
N GLU A 49 3.88 0.35 2.56
CA GLU A 49 3.65 0.66 1.15
C GLU A 49 2.48 1.62 0.96
N ILE A 50 1.33 1.38 1.61
CA ILE A 50 0.18 2.30 1.60
C ILE A 50 0.60 3.69 2.08
N ALA A 51 1.33 3.77 3.20
CA ALA A 51 1.81 5.04 3.73
C ALA A 51 2.69 5.79 2.73
N ARG A 52 3.61 5.10 2.03
CA ARG A 52 4.47 5.70 0.99
C ARG A 52 3.66 6.21 -0.19
N VAL A 53 2.67 5.46 -0.68
CA VAL A 53 1.79 5.89 -1.78
C VAL A 53 1.04 7.16 -1.40
N GLN A 54 0.48 7.21 -0.19
CA GLN A 54 -0.22 8.38 0.32
C GLN A 54 0.70 9.60 0.50
N THR A 55 1.94 9.40 0.97
CA THR A 55 2.93 10.48 1.05
C THR A 55 3.24 11.05 -0.33
N VAL A 56 3.49 10.21 -1.34
CA VAL A 56 3.79 10.67 -2.71
C VAL A 56 2.59 11.38 -3.33
N MET A 57 1.36 10.89 -3.12
CA MET A 57 0.16 11.61 -3.56
C MET A 57 0.05 13.01 -2.94
N LYS A 58 0.39 13.14 -1.65
CA LYS A 58 0.37 14.42 -0.95
C LYS A 58 1.49 15.36 -1.43
N GLU A 59 2.68 14.83 -1.71
CA GLU A 59 3.79 15.57 -2.35
C GLU A 59 3.38 16.12 -3.73
N PHE A 60 2.65 15.34 -4.53
CA PHE A 60 2.14 15.78 -5.83
C PHE A 60 1.07 16.87 -5.74
N SER A 61 0.17 16.78 -4.76
CA SER A 61 -0.90 17.76 -4.57
C SER A 61 -0.46 19.06 -3.90
N ALA A 62 0.67 19.05 -3.18
CA ALA A 62 1.21 20.20 -2.46
C ALA A 62 2.21 21.03 -3.28
N LYS A 63 2.43 20.66 -4.55
CA LYS A 63 3.27 21.36 -5.51
C LYS A 63 2.42 22.16 -6.48
#